data_AF-A0A183L5H7-F1
#
_entry.id   AF-A0A183L5H7-F1
#
_cell.length_a   1.000
_cell.length_b   1.000
_cell.length_c   1.000
_cell.angle_alpha   90.00
_cell.angle_beta   90.00
_cell.angle_gamma   90.00
#
_symmetry.space_group_name_H-M   'P 1'
#
loop_
_entity.id
_entity.type
_entity.pdbx_description
1 polymer ?
#
loop_
_entity_poly.entity_id
_entity_poly.type
_entity_poly.pdbx_seq_one_letter_code
_entity_poly.pdbx_strand_id
1 'polypeptide(L)'
;MHAERDLLCGILVPALRRNVALGLRVHLNEIDLRWGVPEPATYNSQALQICLEQAAASDIFVLLLGDRYGCIPDEAEVMLLPESLLSEVCKFYKPGMSMTEMEYHMARQAAISKVPIHERRQQNTISFHEAIRLRICVFIRDSASIENVPDELKDCFEEYDVEKRNRLNAFKELIRNDGVIVSHK
;
A
#
# COMPACT_ATOMS: atom_id res chain seq x y z
N MET A 1 6.57 -11.87 -9.65
CA MET A 1 6.92 -10.62 -8.96
C MET A 1 8.42 -10.38 -8.74
N HIS A 2 9.33 -11.34 -9.07
CA HIS A 2 10.78 -11.09 -9.05
C HIS A 2 11.24 -10.09 -10.08
N ALA A 3 10.73 -10.17 -11.31
CA ALA A 3 11.08 -9.22 -12.36
C ALA A 3 10.71 -7.77 -11.99
N GLU A 4 9.52 -7.54 -11.42
CA GLU A 4 9.10 -6.19 -11.00
C GLU A 4 10.00 -5.65 -9.89
N ARG A 5 10.32 -6.46 -8.87
CA ARG A 5 11.24 -6.05 -7.81
C ARG A 5 12.63 -5.76 -8.34
N ASP A 6 13.16 -6.62 -9.20
CA ASP A 6 14.51 -6.46 -9.76
C ASP A 6 14.60 -5.16 -10.57
N LEU A 7 13.52 -4.79 -11.29
CA LEU A 7 13.44 -3.52 -11.97
C LEU A 7 13.37 -2.34 -10.99
N LEU A 8 12.55 -2.44 -9.93
CA LEU A 8 12.42 -1.37 -8.92
C LEU A 8 13.73 -1.17 -8.14
N CYS A 9 14.26 -2.22 -7.55
CA CYS A 9 15.44 -2.18 -6.68
C CYS A 9 16.75 -2.06 -7.48
N GLY A 10 16.84 -2.69 -8.65
CA GLY A 10 18.07 -2.73 -9.46
C GLY A 10 18.22 -1.56 -10.41
N ILE A 11 17.11 -0.98 -10.90
CA ILE A 11 17.15 0.07 -11.93
C ILE A 11 16.54 1.38 -11.40
N LEU A 12 15.27 1.34 -10.97
CA LEU A 12 14.51 2.56 -10.66
C LEU A 12 15.08 3.29 -9.44
N VAL A 13 15.19 2.63 -8.29
CA VAL A 13 15.66 3.25 -7.04
C VAL A 13 17.10 3.77 -7.18
N PRO A 14 18.06 3.03 -7.78
CA PRO A 14 19.39 3.56 -8.06
C PRO A 14 19.40 4.78 -8.98
N ALA A 15 18.50 4.83 -9.98
CA ALA A 15 18.36 5.99 -10.85
C ALA A 15 17.77 7.20 -10.10
N LEU A 16 16.75 7.00 -9.25
CA LEU A 16 16.18 8.06 -8.40
C LEU A 16 17.23 8.63 -7.44
N ARG A 17 18.04 7.77 -6.81
CA ARG A 17 19.15 8.21 -5.97
C ARG A 17 20.12 9.11 -6.73
N ARG A 18 20.60 8.64 -7.88
CA ARG A 18 21.61 9.33 -8.70
C ARG A 18 21.09 10.64 -9.29
N ASN A 19 19.87 10.63 -9.81
CA ASN A 19 19.36 11.73 -10.63
C ASN A 19 18.49 12.74 -9.86
N VAL A 20 17.99 12.38 -8.67
CA VAL A 20 17.06 13.22 -7.89
C VAL A 20 17.58 13.44 -6.48
N ALA A 21 17.80 12.37 -5.72
CA ALA A 21 18.08 12.48 -4.28
C ALA A 21 19.38 13.25 -3.99
N LEU A 22 20.44 13.01 -4.79
CA LEU A 22 21.71 13.74 -4.67
C LEU A 22 21.55 15.24 -4.87
N GLY A 23 20.77 15.66 -5.88
CA GLY A 23 20.54 17.08 -6.18
C GLY A 23 19.74 17.78 -5.08
N LEU A 24 18.78 17.08 -4.49
CA LEU A 24 17.95 17.57 -3.39
C LEU A 24 18.62 17.45 -2.00
N ARG A 25 19.80 16.80 -1.91
CA ARG A 25 20.50 16.49 -0.65
C ARG A 25 19.62 15.73 0.35
N VAL A 26 18.82 14.80 -0.15
CA VAL A 26 17.97 13.92 0.66
C VAL A 26 18.47 12.48 0.59
N HIS A 27 18.23 11.72 1.65
CA HIS A 27 18.48 10.29 1.65
C HIS A 27 17.22 9.54 1.20
N LEU A 28 17.34 8.70 0.17
CA LEU A 28 16.25 7.82 -0.25
C LEU A 28 16.38 6.47 0.48
N ASN A 29 15.41 6.21 1.37
CA ASN A 29 15.26 4.94 2.07
C ASN A 29 14.07 4.17 1.49
N GLU A 30 14.34 3.19 0.63
CA GLU A 30 13.35 2.29 0.06
C GLU A 30 12.98 1.19 1.07
N ILE A 31 11.68 0.98 1.24
CA ILE A 31 11.14 -0.09 2.06
C ILE A 31 10.20 -0.90 1.18
N ASP A 32 10.51 -2.18 0.99
CA ASP A 32 9.67 -3.13 0.28
C ASP A 32 8.84 -3.91 1.30
N LEU A 33 7.54 -3.62 1.39
CA LEU A 33 6.65 -4.24 2.38
C LEU A 33 6.37 -5.73 2.10
N ARG A 34 6.68 -6.22 0.90
CA ARG A 34 6.44 -7.62 0.55
C ARG A 34 7.65 -8.47 0.89
N TRP A 35 8.86 -7.98 0.60
CA TRP A 35 10.08 -8.80 0.66
C TRP A 35 11.15 -8.24 1.58
N GLY A 36 10.93 -7.05 2.15
CA GLY A 36 11.76 -6.44 3.18
C GLY A 36 11.35 -6.83 4.60
N VAL A 37 10.35 -7.70 4.76
CA VAL A 37 9.98 -8.27 6.07
C VAL A 37 11.01 -9.36 6.41
N PRO A 38 11.73 -9.27 7.55
CA PRO A 38 12.68 -10.29 7.95
C PRO A 38 12.04 -11.68 8.05
N GLU A 39 12.72 -12.74 7.61
CA GLU A 39 12.22 -14.14 7.63
C GLU A 39 11.61 -14.59 8.99
N PRO A 40 12.16 -14.19 10.17
CA PRO A 40 11.54 -14.54 11.45
C PRO A 40 10.16 -13.91 11.67
N ALA A 41 9.86 -12.79 11.01
CA ALA A 41 8.59 -12.09 11.12
C ALA A 41 7.53 -12.65 10.15
N THR A 42 7.92 -13.40 9.11
CA THR A 42 7.02 -13.96 8.09
C THR A 42 6.10 -15.06 8.64
N TYR A 43 6.43 -15.66 9.78
CA TYR A 43 5.67 -16.75 10.40
C TYR A 43 4.77 -16.32 11.56
N ASN A 44 4.70 -15.03 11.88
CA ASN A 44 3.99 -14.48 13.04
C ASN A 44 3.21 -13.20 12.68
N SER A 45 2.28 -12.79 13.57
CA SER A 45 1.57 -11.49 13.53
C SER A 45 2.50 -10.26 13.46
N GLN A 46 3.82 -10.43 13.66
CA GLN A 46 4.83 -9.40 13.49
C GLN A 46 4.94 -8.87 12.06
N ALA A 47 4.70 -9.70 11.02
CA ALA A 47 4.71 -9.21 9.64
C ALA A 47 3.65 -8.12 9.44
N LEU A 48 2.42 -8.36 9.91
CA LEU A 48 1.35 -7.37 9.83
C LEU A 48 1.74 -6.08 10.57
N GLN A 49 2.22 -6.19 11.81
CA GLN A 49 2.66 -5.02 12.57
C GLN A 49 3.70 -4.19 11.82
N ILE A 50 4.78 -4.83 11.34
CA ILE A 50 5.87 -4.16 10.63
C ILE A 50 5.32 -3.46 9.38
N CYS A 51 4.50 -4.14 8.58
CA CYS A 51 3.93 -3.55 7.37
C CYS A 51 3.11 -2.29 7.65
N LEU A 52 2.23 -2.35 8.67
CA LEU A 52 1.38 -1.21 9.04
C LEU A 52 2.18 -0.05 9.62
N GLU A 53 3.19 -0.32 10.45
CA GLU A 53 4.09 0.70 11.00
C GLU A 53 4.91 1.38 9.89
N GLN A 54 5.48 0.62 8.96
CA GLN A 54 6.24 1.18 7.84
C GLN A 54 5.33 1.97 6.89
N ALA A 55 4.11 1.50 6.62
CA ALA A 55 3.14 2.25 5.83
C ALA A 55 2.80 3.60 6.49
N ALA A 56 2.57 3.62 7.81
CA ALA A 56 2.29 4.84 8.56
C ALA A 56 3.50 5.79 8.66
N ALA A 57 4.71 5.26 8.77
CA ALA A 57 5.94 6.04 8.88
C ALA A 57 6.40 6.65 7.54
N SER A 58 5.93 6.11 6.42
CA SER A 58 6.41 6.47 5.08
C SER A 58 6.23 7.96 4.71
N ASP A 59 7.22 8.50 4.00
CA ASP A 59 7.11 9.84 3.42
C ASP A 59 6.33 9.87 2.12
N ILE A 60 6.58 8.86 1.29
CA ILE A 60 5.86 8.58 0.05
C ILE A 60 5.49 7.10 0.10
N PHE A 61 4.20 6.81 -0.06
CA PHE A 61 3.65 5.46 -0.18
C PHE A 61 3.31 5.17 -1.64
N VAL A 62 3.87 4.09 -2.18
CA VAL A 62 3.61 3.64 -3.55
C VAL A 62 2.89 2.31 -3.51
N LEU A 63 1.63 2.30 -3.99
CA LEU A 63 0.82 1.10 -4.07
C LEU A 63 0.83 0.56 -5.50
N LEU A 64 1.33 -0.67 -5.69
CA LEU A 64 1.24 -1.41 -6.95
C LEU A 64 0.13 -2.46 -6.82
N LEU A 65 -1.04 -2.16 -7.37
CA LEU A 65 -2.23 -2.98 -7.28
C LEU A 65 -2.51 -3.72 -8.59
N GLY A 66 -2.60 -5.04 -8.52
CA GLY A 66 -2.93 -5.92 -9.65
C GLY A 66 -4.35 -6.47 -9.55
N ASP A 67 -4.51 -7.72 -10.01
CA ASP A 67 -5.79 -8.45 -10.02
C ASP A 67 -5.89 -9.51 -8.92
N ARG A 68 -5.00 -9.43 -7.92
CA ARG A 68 -5.04 -10.22 -6.70
C ARG A 68 -5.33 -9.34 -5.50
N TYR A 69 -6.22 -9.80 -4.62
CA TYR A 69 -6.62 -9.00 -3.46
C TYR A 69 -5.53 -8.99 -2.37
N GLY A 70 -4.78 -10.09 -2.27
CA GLY A 70 -3.68 -10.26 -1.33
C GLY A 70 -4.00 -11.23 -0.19
N CYS A 71 -3.10 -11.28 0.80
CA CYS A 71 -3.30 -12.06 2.02
C CYS A 71 -4.29 -11.33 2.93
N ILE A 72 -5.24 -12.06 3.51
CA ILE A 72 -6.15 -11.56 4.54
C ILE A 72 -5.58 -12.11 5.86
N PRO A 73 -5.14 -11.23 6.80
CA PRO A 73 -4.69 -11.69 8.10
C PRO A 73 -5.88 -12.22 8.91
N ASP A 74 -5.62 -13.18 9.81
CA ASP A 74 -6.65 -13.67 10.71
C ASP A 74 -7.08 -12.54 11.67
N GLU A 75 -8.35 -12.48 12.03
CA GLU A 75 -8.84 -11.46 12.96
C GLU A 75 -8.10 -11.50 14.30
N ALA A 76 -7.72 -12.70 14.75
CA ALA A 76 -6.90 -12.88 15.95
C ALA A 76 -5.53 -12.19 15.82
N GLU A 77 -4.89 -12.23 14.65
CA GLU A 77 -3.61 -11.55 14.41
C GLU A 77 -3.77 -10.03 14.46
N VAL A 78 -4.87 -9.51 13.92
CA VAL A 78 -5.18 -8.07 13.98
C VAL A 78 -5.40 -7.63 15.44
N MET A 79 -6.11 -8.43 16.25
CA MET A 79 -6.36 -8.13 17.66
C MET A 79 -5.13 -8.27 18.56
N LEU A 80 -4.06 -8.93 18.07
CA LEU A 80 -2.78 -9.04 18.77
C LEU A 80 -1.82 -7.86 18.49
N LEU A 81 -2.22 -6.89 17.65
CA LEU A 81 -1.40 -5.70 17.41
C LEU A 81 -1.22 -4.88 18.70
N PRO A 82 -0.07 -4.16 18.85
CA PRO A 82 0.14 -3.26 19.97
C PRO A 82 -0.98 -2.22 20.09
N GLU A 83 -1.40 -1.85 21.30
CA GLU A 83 -2.56 -0.99 21.56
C GLU A 83 -2.54 0.33 20.78
N SER A 84 -1.36 0.97 20.68
CA SER A 84 -1.19 2.22 19.92
C SER A 84 -1.50 2.04 18.43
N LEU A 85 -1.08 0.93 17.84
CA LEU A 85 -1.33 0.60 16.44
C LEU A 85 -2.76 0.09 16.23
N LEU A 86 -3.25 -0.77 17.13
CA LEU A 86 -4.61 -1.30 17.09
C LEU A 86 -5.65 -0.17 17.15
N SER A 87 -5.43 0.86 17.96
CA SER A 87 -6.31 2.03 18.04
C SER A 87 -6.45 2.76 16.70
N GLU A 88 -5.37 2.87 15.92
CA GLU A 88 -5.41 3.45 14.57
C GLU A 88 -6.10 2.49 13.58
N VAL A 89 -5.75 1.20 13.63
CA VAL A 89 -6.34 0.16 12.76
C VAL A 89 -7.85 0.06 12.94
N CYS A 90 -8.36 0.11 14.17
CA CYS A 90 -9.79 0.06 14.49
C CYS A 90 -10.61 1.22 13.88
N LYS A 91 -9.98 2.31 13.45
CA LYS A 91 -10.69 3.43 12.78
C LYS A 91 -11.16 3.08 11.37
N PHE A 92 -10.60 2.05 10.75
CA PHE A 92 -10.92 1.66 9.37
C PHE A 92 -11.14 0.15 9.17
N TYR A 93 -10.56 -0.69 10.03
CA TYR A 93 -10.54 -2.13 9.84
C TYR A 93 -11.94 -2.73 9.77
N LYS A 94 -12.12 -3.64 8.81
CA LYS A 94 -13.29 -4.50 8.68
C LYS A 94 -12.80 -5.94 8.46
N PRO A 95 -13.45 -6.95 9.07
CA PRO A 95 -13.13 -8.34 8.81
C PRO A 95 -13.04 -8.66 7.32
N GLY A 96 -11.97 -9.33 6.94
CA GLY A 96 -11.69 -9.71 5.55
C GLY A 96 -10.94 -8.66 4.72
N MET A 97 -10.49 -7.55 5.31
CA MET A 97 -9.55 -6.65 4.64
C MET A 97 -8.22 -7.35 4.37
N SER A 98 -7.65 -7.19 3.18
CA SER A 98 -6.30 -7.68 2.90
C SER A 98 -5.24 -6.80 3.58
N MET A 99 -4.06 -7.37 3.84
CA MET A 99 -2.90 -6.63 4.33
C MET A 99 -2.63 -5.38 3.47
N THR A 100 -2.72 -5.49 2.15
CA THR A 100 -2.49 -4.37 1.23
C THR A 100 -3.54 -3.27 1.35
N GLU A 101 -4.81 -3.61 1.57
CA GLU A 101 -5.85 -2.63 1.86
C GLU A 101 -5.61 -1.95 3.22
N MET A 102 -5.19 -2.71 4.23
CA MET A 102 -4.85 -2.15 5.54
C MET A 102 -3.64 -1.21 5.49
N GLU A 103 -2.58 -1.58 4.77
CA GLU A 103 -1.39 -0.73 4.52
C GLU A 103 -1.79 0.61 3.89
N TYR A 104 -2.66 0.58 2.88
CA TYR A 104 -3.17 1.78 2.24
C TYR A 104 -3.90 2.70 3.23
N HIS A 105 -4.82 2.14 4.03
CA HIS A 105 -5.56 2.91 5.01
C HIS A 105 -4.65 3.51 6.09
N MET A 106 -3.63 2.78 6.54
CA MET A 106 -2.62 3.30 7.47
C MET A 106 -1.85 4.47 6.87
N ALA A 107 -1.34 4.32 5.64
CA ALA A 107 -0.61 5.38 4.96
C ALA A 107 -1.49 6.64 4.76
N ARG A 108 -2.75 6.45 4.41
CA ARG A 108 -3.74 7.52 4.24
C ARG A 108 -4.03 8.25 5.55
N GLN A 109 -4.26 7.52 6.63
CA GLN A 109 -4.47 8.14 7.94
C GLN A 109 -3.24 8.92 8.41
N ALA A 110 -2.04 8.38 8.17
CA ALA A 110 -0.79 9.08 8.45
C ALA A 110 -0.59 10.33 7.58
N ALA A 111 -1.05 10.33 6.33
CA ALA A 111 -1.05 11.52 5.48
C ALA A 111 -1.97 12.61 6.05
N ILE A 112 -3.19 12.24 6.44
CA ILE A 112 -4.16 13.18 7.02
C ILE A 112 -3.71 13.70 8.39
N SER A 113 -3.07 12.87 9.22
CA SER A 113 -2.62 13.29 10.56
C SER A 113 -1.56 14.40 10.52
N LYS A 114 -0.83 14.52 9.41
CA LYS A 114 0.16 15.58 9.13
C LYS A 114 -0.47 16.91 8.72
N VAL A 115 -1.77 16.95 8.41
CA VAL A 115 -2.50 18.20 8.12
C VAL A 115 -2.63 19.05 9.40
N PRO A 116 -2.43 20.38 9.34
CA PRO A 116 -2.59 21.25 10.49
C PRO A 116 -3.92 21.06 11.23
N ILE A 117 -3.88 21.11 12.56
CA ILE A 117 -5.04 20.80 13.42
C ILE A 117 -6.25 21.68 13.08
N HIS A 118 -6.04 22.95 12.77
CA HIS A 118 -7.11 23.89 12.45
C HIS A 118 -7.85 23.52 11.17
N GLU A 119 -7.13 23.08 10.13
CA GLU A 119 -7.71 22.59 8.87
C GLU A 119 -8.42 21.23 9.06
N ARG A 120 -7.86 20.35 9.91
CA ARG A 120 -8.52 19.09 10.27
C ARG A 120 -9.86 19.30 10.97
N ARG A 121 -9.94 20.24 11.91
CA ARG A 121 -11.19 20.56 12.63
C ARG A 121 -12.27 21.16 11.73
N GLN A 122 -11.86 21.91 10.72
CA GLN A 122 -12.77 22.47 9.72
C GLN A 122 -13.20 21.45 8.66
N GLN A 123 -12.67 20.22 8.72
CA GLN A 123 -12.90 19.16 7.72
C GLN A 123 -12.65 19.69 6.30
N ASN A 124 -11.56 20.45 6.13
CA ASN A 124 -11.22 21.02 4.84
C ASN A 124 -10.79 19.90 3.87
N THR A 125 -11.73 19.47 3.03
CA THR A 125 -11.54 18.41 2.03
C THR A 125 -10.37 18.69 1.10
N ILE A 126 -10.10 19.96 0.78
CA ILE A 126 -9.01 20.35 -0.12
C ILE A 126 -7.66 20.02 0.52
N SER A 127 -7.46 20.42 1.79
CA SER A 127 -6.22 20.14 2.54
C SER A 127 -5.96 18.63 2.69
N PHE A 128 -7.01 17.84 2.90
CA PHE A 128 -6.88 16.38 3.01
C PHE A 128 -6.49 15.76 1.67
N HIS A 129 -7.17 16.18 0.59
CA HIS A 129 -6.87 15.72 -0.75
C HIS A 129 -5.44 16.09 -1.15
N GLU A 130 -4.97 17.29 -0.83
CA GLU A 130 -3.59 17.70 -1.10
C GLU A 130 -2.57 16.88 -0.31
N ALA A 131 -2.80 16.66 0.99
CA ALA A 131 -1.92 15.86 1.83
C ALA A 131 -1.83 14.39 1.36
N ILE A 132 -2.95 13.81 0.93
CA ILE A 132 -3.01 12.47 0.34
C ILE A 132 -2.26 12.45 -1.00
N ARG A 133 -2.59 13.38 -1.91
CA ARG A 133 -2.02 13.46 -3.27
C ARG A 133 -0.50 13.61 -3.28
N LEU A 134 0.07 14.33 -2.33
CA LEU A 134 1.53 14.54 -2.24
C LEU A 134 2.28 13.31 -1.69
N ARG A 135 1.59 12.39 -1.04
CA ARG A 135 2.22 11.28 -0.30
C ARG A 135 1.86 9.91 -0.84
N ILE A 136 0.72 9.76 -1.53
CA ILE A 136 0.21 8.45 -1.96
C ILE A 136 0.09 8.42 -3.48
N CYS A 137 0.88 7.52 -4.07
CA CYS A 137 0.86 7.21 -5.49
C CYS A 137 0.36 5.79 -5.68
N VAL A 138 -0.67 5.61 -6.50
CA VAL A 138 -1.23 4.29 -6.79
C VAL A 138 -1.09 3.97 -8.27
N PHE A 139 -0.59 2.77 -8.55
CA PHE A 139 -0.57 2.18 -9.86
C PHE A 139 -1.53 1.00 -9.87
N ILE A 140 -2.56 1.07 -10.72
CA ILE A 140 -3.47 -0.05 -10.95
C ILE A 140 -3.10 -0.65 -12.29
N ARG A 141 -2.59 -1.89 -12.26
CA ARG A 141 -2.23 -2.65 -13.46
C ARG A 141 -3.46 -2.82 -14.35
N ASP A 142 -3.31 -2.56 -15.64
CA ASP A 142 -4.33 -2.92 -16.62
C ASP A 142 -4.49 -4.45 -16.69
N SER A 143 -5.73 -4.94 -16.58
CA SER A 143 -6.02 -6.36 -16.72
C SER A 143 -5.73 -6.87 -18.14
N ALA A 144 -5.64 -6.01 -19.17
CA ALA A 144 -5.19 -6.43 -20.50
C ALA A 144 -3.69 -6.84 -20.54
N SER A 145 -2.89 -6.40 -19.55
CA SER A 145 -1.45 -6.69 -19.51
C SER A 145 -1.11 -8.18 -19.34
N ILE A 146 -2.07 -9.01 -18.90
CA ILE A 146 -1.88 -10.44 -18.70
C ILE A 146 -2.33 -11.30 -19.90
N GLU A 147 -2.82 -10.70 -20.99
CA GLU A 147 -3.27 -11.44 -22.18
C GLU A 147 -2.16 -12.30 -22.78
N ASN A 148 -0.92 -11.83 -22.72
CA ASN A 148 0.27 -12.53 -23.23
C ASN A 148 0.95 -13.43 -22.19
N VAL A 149 0.40 -13.55 -20.97
CA VAL A 149 0.94 -14.43 -19.95
C VAL A 149 0.50 -15.87 -20.28
N PRO A 150 1.44 -16.84 -20.33
CA PRO A 150 1.10 -18.25 -20.53
C PRO A 150 0.05 -18.73 -19.52
N ASP A 151 -0.90 -19.56 -19.96
CA ASP A 151 -2.02 -20.01 -19.13
C ASP A 151 -1.55 -20.65 -17.81
N GLU A 152 -0.45 -21.42 -17.85
CA GLU A 152 0.19 -22.05 -16.69
C GLU A 152 0.63 -21.06 -15.60
N LEU A 153 0.79 -19.79 -15.95
CA LEU A 153 1.24 -18.73 -15.04
C LEU A 153 0.13 -17.75 -14.65
N LYS A 154 -1.05 -17.81 -15.28
CA LYS A 154 -2.15 -16.85 -15.03
C LYS A 154 -2.60 -16.86 -13.57
N ASP A 155 -2.56 -18.01 -12.91
CA ASP A 155 -2.87 -18.15 -11.49
C ASP A 155 -2.00 -17.29 -10.57
N CYS A 156 -0.80 -16.90 -11.02
CA CYS A 156 0.07 -16.00 -10.27
C CYS A 156 -0.45 -14.55 -10.24
N PHE A 157 -1.32 -14.18 -11.18
CA PHE A 157 -1.72 -12.80 -11.46
C PHE A 157 -3.21 -12.51 -11.25
N GLU A 158 -4.07 -13.53 -11.26
CA GLU A 158 -5.52 -13.43 -11.15
C GLU A 158 -6.06 -13.89 -9.78
N GLU A 159 -7.27 -13.44 -9.43
CA GLU A 159 -8.01 -13.85 -8.23
C GLU A 159 -9.24 -14.69 -8.59
N TYR A 160 -9.17 -15.99 -8.29
CA TYR A 160 -10.26 -16.94 -8.55
C TYR A 160 -11.31 -16.98 -7.44
N ASP A 161 -10.95 -16.55 -6.23
CA ASP A 161 -11.91 -16.41 -5.15
C ASP A 161 -12.87 -15.25 -5.43
N VAL A 162 -14.16 -15.56 -5.48
CA VAL A 162 -15.22 -14.60 -5.83
C VAL A 162 -15.34 -13.48 -4.80
N GLU A 163 -15.21 -13.80 -3.52
CA GLU A 163 -15.32 -12.84 -2.43
C GLU A 163 -14.13 -11.88 -2.46
N LYS A 164 -12.91 -12.41 -2.60
CA LYS A 164 -11.69 -11.59 -2.74
C LYS A 164 -11.73 -10.71 -3.97
N ARG A 165 -12.24 -11.19 -5.10
CA ARG A 165 -12.40 -10.37 -6.31
C ARG A 165 -13.38 -9.22 -6.10
N ASN A 166 -14.50 -9.48 -5.43
CA ASN A 166 -15.47 -8.43 -5.10
C ASN A 166 -14.87 -7.38 -4.17
N ARG A 167 -14.11 -7.81 -3.14
CA ARG A 167 -13.38 -6.88 -2.26
C ARG A 167 -12.33 -6.08 -3.02
N LEU A 168 -11.54 -6.71 -3.89
CA LEU A 168 -10.56 -6.03 -4.73
C LEU A 168 -11.21 -4.97 -5.62
N ASN A 169 -12.33 -5.28 -6.25
CA ASN A 169 -13.06 -4.31 -7.08
C ASN A 169 -13.58 -3.14 -6.24
N ALA A 170 -14.15 -3.41 -5.06
CA ALA A 170 -14.56 -2.35 -4.13
C ALA A 170 -13.38 -1.50 -3.67
N PHE A 171 -12.21 -2.11 -3.42
CA PHE A 171 -10.99 -1.39 -3.05
C PHE A 171 -10.44 -0.54 -4.20
N LYS A 172 -10.41 -1.06 -5.44
CA LYS A 172 -10.05 -0.29 -6.64
C LYS A 172 -10.98 0.92 -6.82
N GLU A 173 -12.29 0.76 -6.62
CA GLU A 173 -13.25 1.87 -6.66
C GLU A 173 -13.03 2.88 -5.53
N LEU A 174 -12.73 2.41 -4.31
CA LEU A 174 -12.39 3.29 -3.19
C LEU A 174 -11.21 4.18 -3.54
N ILE A 175 -10.10 3.57 -4.00
CA ILE A 175 -8.87 4.29 -4.37
C ILE A 175 -9.16 5.37 -5.43
N ARG A 176 -9.93 5.05 -6.48
CA ARG A 176 -10.28 6.00 -7.54
C ARG A 176 -11.03 7.23 -7.01
N ASN A 177 -11.78 7.07 -5.94
CA ASN A 177 -12.60 8.13 -5.33
C ASN A 177 -11.90 8.84 -4.14
N ASP A 178 -10.68 8.44 -3.78
CA ASP A 178 -10.02 8.88 -2.55
C ASP A 178 -9.00 10.02 -2.77
N GLY A 179 -8.96 10.59 -3.97
CA GLY A 179 -8.12 11.75 -4.29
C GLY A 179 -6.63 11.48 -4.45
N VAL A 180 -6.23 10.20 -4.46
CA VAL A 180 -4.87 9.78 -4.74
C VAL A 180 -4.50 9.94 -6.21
N ILE A 181 -3.20 10.00 -6.51
CA ILE A 181 -2.72 9.93 -7.89
C ILE A 181 -2.85 8.48 -8.35
N VAL A 182 -3.76 8.21 -9.28
CA VAL A 182 -3.91 6.89 -9.92
C VAL A 182 -3.32 6.94 -11.33
N SER A 183 -2.33 6.08 -11.60
CA SER A 183 -1.82 5.85 -12.94
C SER A 183 -2.40 4.55 -13.50
N HIS A 184 -2.88 4.63 -14.75
CA HIS A 184 -3.32 3.50 -15.56
C HIS A 184 -2.33 3.31 -16.69
N LYS A 185 -1.66 2.16 -16.75
CA LYS A 185 -0.89 1.69 -17.90
C LYS A 185 -0.91 0.18 -17.97
#